data_AF-A0A7S0AR64-F1
#
_entry.id   AF-A0A7S0AR64-F1
#
_cell.length_a   1.000
_cell.length_b   1.000
_cell.length_c   1.000
_cell.angle_alpha   90.00
_cell.angle_beta   90.00
_cell.angle_gamma   90.00
#
_symmetry.space_group_name_H-M   'P 1'
#
loop_
_entity.id
_entity.type
_entity.pdbx_description
1 polymer ?
#
loop_
_entity_poly.entity_id
_entity_poly.type
_entity_poly.pdbx_seq_one_letter_code
_entity_poly.pdbx_strand_id
1 'polypeptide(L)'
;SVLFSLTSPYDFAPFVTPFEAHSIDHGLLDLFHPFHIANNFIAAVLVSVSLSFSTLGASLLFNISTGIMTRRVVENPMFASKTPSEFWGRKWNNLVHSLLKKGIYKPVRQLTSSNKA
;
A
#
# COMPACT_ATOMS: atom_id res chain seq x y z
N SER A 1 2.44 -8.41 -4.89
CA SER A 1 1.20 -9.09 -5.35
C SER A 1 1.49 -9.69 -6.70
N VAL A 2 0.96 -10.88 -7.01
CA VAL A 2 1.27 -11.63 -8.24
C VAL A 2 1.09 -10.77 -9.49
N LEU A 3 0.01 -9.99 -9.59
CA LEU A 3 -0.23 -9.08 -10.72
C LEU A 3 0.87 -8.00 -10.87
N PHE A 4 1.26 -7.34 -9.77
CA PHE A 4 2.35 -6.36 -9.80
C PHE A 4 3.71 -7.03 -10.12
N SER A 5 3.95 -8.24 -9.62
CA SER A 5 5.16 -9.01 -9.94
C SER A 5 5.17 -9.48 -11.39
N LEU A 6 4.02 -9.71 -12.01
CA LEU A 6 3.88 -10.03 -13.44
C LEU A 6 4.08 -8.79 -14.32
N THR A 7 3.73 -7.59 -13.84
CA THR A 7 3.94 -6.33 -14.58
C THR A 7 5.31 -5.69 -14.31
N SER A 8 5.97 -6.07 -13.22
CA SER A 8 7.32 -5.59 -12.84
C SER A 8 8.40 -5.79 -13.92
N PRO A 9 8.46 -6.90 -14.68
CA PRO A 9 9.48 -7.07 -15.71
C PRO A 9 9.22 -6.31 -17.01
N TYR A 10 8.08 -5.61 -17.13
CA TYR A 10 7.69 -4.90 -18.35
C TYR A 10 7.80 -3.37 -18.23
N ASP A 11 8.59 -2.87 -17.28
CA ASP A 11 8.77 -1.44 -17.01
C ASP A 11 7.44 -0.68 -17.08
N PHE A 12 6.51 -1.03 -16.20
CA PHE A 12 5.11 -0.58 -16.24
C PHE A 12 5.01 0.97 -16.33
N ALA A 13 4.97 1.48 -17.55
CA ALA A 13 4.93 2.88 -17.93
C ALA A 13 3.95 3.03 -19.10
N PRO A 14 2.63 2.99 -18.84
CA PRO A 14 1.62 3.10 -19.90
C PRO A 14 1.73 4.41 -20.69
N PHE A 15 2.31 5.46 -20.09
CA PHE A 15 2.67 6.69 -20.77
C PHE A 15 4.19 6.83 -20.86
N VAL A 16 4.68 7.13 -22.06
CA VAL A 16 6.10 7.41 -22.30
C VAL A 16 6.48 8.69 -21.55
N THR A 17 7.50 8.59 -20.71
CA THR A 17 8.05 9.74 -19.98
C THR A 17 9.39 10.16 -20.58
N PRO A 18 9.70 11.46 -20.60
CA PRO A 18 10.95 11.96 -21.19
C PRO A 18 12.20 11.53 -20.41
N PHE A 19 12.04 11.17 -19.12
CA PHE A 19 13.12 10.73 -18.25
C PHE A 19 12.71 9.45 -17.53
N GLU A 20 13.71 8.65 -17.11
CA GLU A 20 13.47 7.47 -16.28
C GLU A 20 13.26 7.90 -14.83
N ALA A 21 12.17 7.43 -14.21
CA ALA A 21 11.82 7.77 -12.83
C ALA A 21 12.85 7.30 -11.78
N HIS A 22 13.74 6.38 -12.13
CA HIS A 22 14.79 5.84 -11.26
C HIS A 22 16.16 6.53 -11.44
N SER A 23 16.31 7.41 -12.43
CA SER A 23 17.56 8.17 -12.60
C SER A 23 17.76 9.16 -11.44
N ILE A 24 18.99 9.51 -11.10
CA ILE A 24 19.27 10.52 -10.04
C ILE A 24 19.45 11.92 -10.66
N ASP A 25 19.52 11.98 -11.99
CA ASP A 25 19.98 13.14 -12.76
C ASP A 25 18.87 14.14 -13.13
N HIS A 26 17.67 14.02 -12.55
CA HIS A 26 16.53 14.88 -12.86
C HIS A 26 16.15 15.80 -11.69
N GLY A 27 15.61 16.98 -12.01
CA GLY A 27 15.18 17.94 -11.02
C GLY A 27 13.91 17.51 -10.30
N LEU A 28 13.64 18.08 -9.12
CA LEU A 28 12.40 17.80 -8.38
C LEU A 28 11.13 18.12 -9.18
N LEU A 29 11.19 19.10 -10.09
CA LEU A 29 10.06 19.47 -10.93
C LEU A 29 9.76 18.44 -12.02
N ASP A 30 10.77 17.68 -12.45
CA ASP A 30 10.59 16.62 -13.45
C ASP A 30 9.80 15.44 -12.89
N LEU A 31 9.87 15.20 -11.57
CA LEU A 31 9.02 14.22 -10.87
C LEU A 31 7.52 14.56 -10.95
N PHE A 32 7.19 15.84 -11.08
CA PHE A 32 5.80 16.30 -11.19
C PHE A 32 5.28 16.33 -12.63
N HIS A 33 6.01 15.75 -13.59
CA HIS A 33 5.51 15.62 -14.95
C HIS A 33 4.19 14.83 -14.96
N PRO A 34 3.15 15.30 -15.67
CA PRO A 34 1.82 14.68 -15.65
C PRO A 34 1.83 13.19 -16.01
N PHE A 35 2.69 12.76 -16.93
CA PHE A 35 2.83 11.35 -17.28
C PHE A 35 3.50 10.50 -16.19
N HIS A 36 4.46 11.04 -15.42
CA HIS A 36 5.01 10.34 -14.25
C HIS A 36 3.94 10.15 -13.18
N ILE A 37 3.16 11.20 -12.91
CA ILE A 37 2.04 11.15 -11.95
C ILE A 37 1.00 10.13 -12.43
N ALA A 38 0.64 10.13 -13.70
CA ALA A 38 -0.33 9.20 -14.27
C ALA A 38 0.14 7.73 -14.18
N ASN A 39 1.40 7.45 -14.54
CA ASN A 39 1.99 6.11 -14.42
C ASN A 39 1.99 5.64 -12.96
N ASN A 40 2.44 6.49 -12.04
CA ASN A 40 2.43 6.19 -10.59
C ASN A 40 1.01 5.97 -10.06
N PHE A 41 0.04 6.75 -10.52
CA PHE A 41 -1.35 6.58 -10.13
C PHE A 41 -1.93 5.24 -10.61
N ILE A 42 -1.70 4.88 -11.87
CA ILE A 42 -2.15 3.58 -12.41
C ILE A 42 -1.47 2.43 -11.67
N ALA A 43 -0.16 2.54 -11.41
CA ALA A 43 0.57 1.55 -10.63
C ALA A 43 -0.02 1.41 -9.21
N ALA A 44 -0.32 2.52 -8.54
CA ALA A 44 -0.96 2.51 -7.22
C ALA A 44 -2.36 1.85 -7.24
N VAL A 45 -3.17 2.14 -8.26
CA VAL A 45 -4.48 1.49 -8.47
C VAL A 45 -4.30 -0.01 -8.70
N LEU A 46 -3.37 -0.41 -9.57
CA LEU A 46 -3.07 -1.81 -9.85
C LEU A 46 -2.65 -2.55 -8.58
N VAL A 47 -1.74 -1.98 -7.78
CA VAL A 47 -1.35 -2.56 -6.49
C VAL A 47 -2.56 -2.68 -5.57
N SER A 48 -3.37 -1.62 -5.42
CA SER A 48 -4.56 -1.63 -4.56
C SER A 48 -5.57 -2.72 -4.95
N VAL A 49 -5.85 -2.85 -6.25
CA VAL A 49 -6.73 -3.88 -6.81
C VAL A 49 -6.14 -5.27 -6.55
N SER A 50 -4.87 -5.45 -6.86
CA SER A 50 -4.21 -6.74 -6.73
C SER A 50 -4.11 -7.20 -5.27
N LEU A 51 -3.87 -6.28 -4.34
CA LEU A 51 -3.84 -6.57 -2.91
C LEU A 51 -5.25 -6.90 -2.39
N SER A 52 -6.28 -6.21 -2.89
CA SER A 52 -7.68 -6.51 -2.57
C SER A 52 -8.08 -7.92 -3.04
N PHE A 53 -7.79 -8.27 -4.29
CA PHE A 53 -8.07 -9.62 -4.81
C PHE A 53 -7.27 -10.71 -4.08
N SER A 54 -5.98 -10.49 -3.86
CA SER A 54 -5.12 -11.48 -3.18
C SER A 54 -5.58 -11.71 -1.74
N THR A 55 -5.98 -10.65 -1.02
CA THR A 55 -6.44 -10.76 0.37
C THR A 55 -7.83 -11.38 0.45
N LEU A 56 -8.75 -11.07 -0.48
CA LEU A 56 -10.05 -11.76 -0.57
C LEU A 56 -9.88 -13.27 -0.81
N GLY A 57 -8.99 -13.66 -1.74
CA GLY A 57 -8.70 -15.07 -2.01
C GLY A 57 -8.12 -15.79 -0.78
N ALA A 58 -7.12 -15.19 -0.13
CA ALA A 58 -6.54 -15.74 1.10
C ALA A 58 -7.58 -15.83 2.24
N SER A 59 -8.41 -14.79 2.40
CA SER A 59 -9.50 -14.75 3.37
C SER A 59 -10.53 -15.85 3.14
N LEU A 60 -10.90 -16.12 1.88
CA LEU A 60 -11.84 -17.18 1.53
C LEU A 60 -11.26 -18.56 1.90
N LEU A 61 -10.03 -18.85 1.49
CA LEU A 61 -9.36 -20.11 1.80
C LEU A 61 -9.26 -20.34 3.31
N PHE A 62 -8.86 -19.30 4.06
CA PHE A 62 -8.76 -19.38 5.51
C PHE A 62 -10.11 -19.58 6.20
N ASN A 63 -11.15 -18.88 5.72
CA ASN A 63 -12.49 -19.00 6.29
C ASN A 63 -13.07 -20.40 6.02
N ILE A 64 -12.85 -20.96 4.83
CA ILE A 64 -13.26 -22.35 4.52
C ILE A 64 -12.50 -23.34 5.41
N SER A 65 -11.20 -23.15 5.62
CA SER A 65 -10.38 -24.11 6.36
C SER A 65 -10.57 -24.06 7.88
N THR A 66 -10.89 -22.89 8.45
CA THR A 66 -10.97 -22.69 9.92
C THR A 66 -12.38 -22.38 10.43
N GLY A 67 -13.31 -21.97 9.56
CA GLY A 67 -14.62 -21.46 9.94
C GLY A 67 -14.59 -20.07 10.62
N ILE A 68 -13.42 -19.42 10.71
CA ILE A 68 -13.28 -18.13 11.38
C ILE A 68 -13.33 -16.99 10.35
N MET A 69 -14.23 -16.03 10.59
CA MET A 69 -14.37 -14.86 9.74
C MET A 69 -13.15 -13.93 9.85
N THR A 70 -12.39 -13.81 8.75
CA THR A 70 -11.24 -12.89 8.67
C THR A 70 -11.69 -11.43 8.56
N ARG A 71 -10.93 -10.51 9.14
CA ARG A 71 -11.14 -9.07 8.98
C ARG A 71 -10.66 -8.58 7.62
N ARG A 72 -11.35 -7.58 7.04
CA ARG A 72 -10.89 -6.90 5.81
C ARG A 72 -9.50 -6.27 5.99
N VAL A 73 -8.57 -6.68 5.12
CA VAL A 73 -7.18 -6.20 5.10
C VAL A 73 -7.06 -4.87 4.34
N VAL A 74 -7.76 -4.71 3.22
CA VAL A 74 -7.78 -3.49 2.40
C VAL A 74 -9.22 -3.05 2.18
N GLU A 75 -9.50 -1.75 2.34
CA GLU A 75 -10.84 -1.18 2.20
C GLU A 75 -10.83 0.05 1.30
N ASN A 76 -10.87 -0.19 -0.02
CA ASN A 76 -10.86 0.83 -1.10
C ASN A 76 -10.04 2.09 -0.74
N PRO A 77 -8.72 1.94 -0.51
CA PRO A 77 -7.91 3.00 0.05
C PRO A 77 -7.81 4.21 -0.88
N MET A 78 -7.79 3.99 -2.19
CA MET A 78 -7.62 5.06 -3.17
C MET A 78 -8.83 5.98 -3.29
N PHE A 79 -10.05 5.41 -3.31
CA PHE A 79 -11.26 6.20 -3.61
C PHE A 79 -12.14 6.47 -2.39
N ALA A 80 -12.00 5.69 -1.31
CA ALA A 80 -12.78 5.91 -0.10
C ALA A 80 -12.10 6.84 0.91
N SER A 81 -10.78 7.01 0.87
CA SER A 81 -10.04 7.81 1.87
C SER A 81 -10.24 9.30 1.63
N LYS A 82 -10.65 10.04 2.66
CA LYS A 82 -10.80 11.51 2.59
C LYS A 82 -9.55 12.25 3.07
N THR A 83 -8.70 11.58 3.85
CA THR A 83 -7.45 12.14 4.37
C THR A 83 -6.30 11.12 4.31
N PRO A 84 -5.03 11.57 4.29
CA PRO A 84 -3.88 10.68 4.36
C PRO A 84 -3.85 9.81 5.63
N SER A 85 -4.31 10.35 6.76
CA SER A 85 -4.40 9.59 8.01
C SER A 85 -5.43 8.48 7.94
N GLU A 86 -6.54 8.69 7.24
CA GLU A 86 -7.56 7.66 7.01
C GLU A 86 -7.05 6.56 6.06
N PHE A 87 -6.33 6.95 5.01
CA PHE A 87 -5.65 6.04 4.09
C PHE A 87 -4.74 5.07 4.85
N TRP A 88 -3.75 5.59 5.57
CA TRP A 88 -2.74 4.77 6.26
C TRP A 88 -3.24 4.10 7.54
N GLY A 89 -4.23 4.70 8.21
CA GLY A 89 -4.68 4.26 9.52
C GLY A 89 -5.82 3.24 9.50
N ARG A 90 -6.64 3.21 8.44
CA ARG A 90 -7.89 2.44 8.44
C ARG A 90 -8.20 1.69 7.16
N LYS A 91 -7.61 2.08 6.03
CA LYS A 91 -8.04 1.57 4.70
C LYS A 91 -6.94 0.83 3.95
N TRP A 92 -5.67 1.21 4.17
CA TRP A 92 -4.51 0.55 3.60
C TRP A 92 -3.96 -0.51 4.56
N ASN A 93 -3.98 -1.78 4.12
CA ASN A 93 -3.30 -2.90 4.76
C ASN A 93 -3.43 -2.93 6.31
N ASN A 94 -4.67 -3.00 6.79
CA ASN A 94 -5.04 -2.98 8.21
C ASN A 94 -4.37 -4.08 9.03
N LEU A 95 -4.03 -5.20 8.40
CA LEU A 95 -3.29 -6.29 9.05
C LEU A 95 -1.89 -5.82 9.44
N VAL A 96 -1.13 -5.27 8.49
CA VAL A 96 0.21 -4.72 8.75
C VAL A 96 0.13 -3.53 9.69
N HIS A 97 -0.82 -2.61 9.49
CA HIS A 97 -1.03 -1.49 10.41
C HIS A 97 -1.25 -1.97 11.86
N SER A 98 -2.10 -2.98 12.06
CA SER A 98 -2.40 -3.51 13.40
C SER A 98 -1.18 -4.21 14.03
N LEU A 99 -0.43 -4.97 13.24
CA LEU A 99 0.81 -5.62 13.66
C LEU A 99 1.86 -4.60 14.10
N LEU A 100 2.15 -3.60 13.26
CA LEU A 100 3.13 -2.56 13.58
C LEU A 100 2.67 -1.73 14.79
N LYS A 101 1.38 -1.40 14.87
CA LYS A 101 0.83 -0.61 15.97
C LYS A 101 0.92 -1.34 17.31
N LYS A 102 0.60 -2.63 17.34
CA LYS A 102 0.60 -3.43 18.58
C LYS A 102 1.99 -3.98 18.92
N GLY A 103 2.76 -4.39 17.92
CA GLY A 103 4.06 -5.04 18.08
C GLY A 103 5.22 -4.07 18.24
N ILE A 104 5.16 -2.87 17.65
CA ILE A 104 6.27 -1.92 17.69
C ILE A 104 5.85 -0.61 18.37
N TYR A 105 4.85 0.08 17.82
CA TYR A 105 4.52 1.43 18.26
C TYR A 105 4.10 1.50 19.74
N LYS A 106 3.20 0.62 20.18
CA LYS A 106 2.74 0.62 21.58
C LYS A 106 3.87 0.27 22.57
N PRO A 107 4.64 -0.83 22.40
CA PRO A 107 5.76 -1.14 23.28
C PRO A 107 6.81 -0.04 23.36
N VAL A 108 7.25 0.49 22.20
CA VAL A 108 8.25 1.57 22.17
C VAL A 108 7.72 2.82 22.87
N ARG A 109 6.47 3.21 22.62
CA ARG A 109 5.86 4.37 23.28
C ARG A 109 5.80 4.19 24.80
N GLN A 110 5.49 3.00 25.30
CA GLN A 110 5.45 2.71 26.73
C GLN A 110 6.85 2.83 27.35
N LEU A 111 7.88 2.25 26.72
CA LEU A 111 9.26 2.33 27.20
C LEU A 111 9.77 3.78 27.22
N THR A 112 9.56 4.54 26.14
CA THR A 112 10.00 5.93 26.05
C THR A 112 9.22 6.85 27.00
N SER A 113 7.93 6.59 27.23
CA SER A 113 7.13 7.37 28.18
C SER A 113 7.45 7.02 29.63
N SER A 114 7.85 5.78 29.92
CA SER A 114 8.27 5.35 31.27
C SER A 114 9.64 5.90 31.64
N ASN A 115 10.52 6.13 30.66
CA ASN A 115 11.84 6.79 30.87
C ASN A 115 11.75 8.31 31.12
N LYS A 116 10.54 8.87 31.22
CA LYS A 116 10.31 10.28 31.59
C LYS A 116 9.71 10.44 33.00
N ALA A 117 9.70 9.39 33.81
CA ALA A 117 9.29 9.43 35.22
C ALA A 117 10.50 9.20 36.13
#